data_AF-A0A2A9N7T4-F1
#
_entry.id   AF-A0A2A9N7T4-F1
#
_cell.length_a   1.000
_cell.length_b   1.000
_cell.length_c   1.000
_cell.angle_alpha   90.00
_cell.angle_beta   90.00
_cell.angle_gamma   90.00
#
_symmetry.space_group_name_H-M   'P 1'
#
loop_
_entity.id
_entity.type
_entity.pdbx_description
1 polymer ?
#
loop_
_entity_poly.entity_id
_entity_poly.type
_entity_poly.pdbx_seq_one_letter_code
_entity_poly.pdbx_strand_id
1 'polypeptide(L)'
;RQSYYRQTVQEASNSQKPWKPVKWGNAQPLPAFSMIKLMNGKQVSSLPGLWSRLHEQFTSSLDTTPVLEEIDQIPTRPFHPISKTEIYKALSKTKNGSAPGPDHITWRHLKFLWNHHDCFQCQLHQSLAWSVENTFWPSEFKASITLVIPKPNKDNYSS
;
A
#
# COMPACT_ATOMS: atom_id res chain seq x y z
N ARG A 1 -12.64 18.21 25.05
CA ARG A 1 -11.90 17.63 23.90
C ARG A 1 -12.60 16.39 23.34
N GLN A 2 -12.99 15.40 24.15
CA GLN A 2 -13.71 14.19 23.69
C GLN A 2 -15.12 14.48 23.12
N SER A 3 -15.83 15.48 23.64
CA SER A 3 -17.14 15.92 23.16
C SER A 3 -17.13 16.40 21.71
N TYR A 4 -16.11 17.18 21.33
CA TYR A 4 -15.89 17.65 19.96
C TYR A 4 -15.81 16.47 18.97
N TYR A 5 -14.96 15.47 19.25
CA TYR A 5 -14.81 14.30 18.37
C TYR A 5 -16.10 13.49 18.24
N ARG A 6 -16.87 13.34 19.33
CA ARG A 6 -18.17 12.65 19.29
C ARG A 6 -19.17 13.37 18.40
N GLN A 7 -19.25 14.69 18.49
CA GLN A 7 -20.13 15.49 17.64
C GLN A 7 -19.72 15.40 16.17
N THR A 8 -18.41 15.51 15.87
CA THR A 8 -17.87 15.35 14.51
C THR A 8 -18.17 13.96 13.92
N VAL A 9 -18.05 12.90 14.73
CA VAL A 9 -18.39 11.53 14.32
C VAL A 9 -19.90 11.38 14.06
N GLN A 10 -20.74 11.99 14.91
CA GLN A 10 -22.19 11.96 14.74
C GLN A 10 -22.65 12.67 13.45
N GLU A 11 -22.10 13.86 13.17
CA GLU A 11 -22.38 14.61 11.93
C GLU A 11 -21.88 13.86 10.68
N ALA A 12 -20.71 13.24 10.75
CA ALA A 12 -20.19 12.37 9.68
C ALA A 12 -21.10 11.15 9.45
N SER A 13 -21.57 10.52 10.52
CA SER A 13 -22.45 9.34 10.48
C SER A 13 -23.80 9.68 9.84
N ASN A 14 -24.43 10.78 10.26
CA ASN A 14 -25.74 11.19 9.75
C ASN A 14 -25.69 11.61 8.27
N SER A 15 -24.57 12.16 7.82
CA SER A 15 -24.44 12.65 6.44
C SER A 15 -23.95 11.60 5.44
N GLN A 16 -23.54 10.40 5.91
CA GLN A 16 -22.81 9.39 5.10
C GLN A 16 -21.58 9.95 4.35
N LYS A 17 -21.10 11.13 4.75
CA LYS A 17 -20.03 11.87 4.07
C LYS A 17 -18.92 12.18 5.10
N PRO A 18 -18.13 11.18 5.52
CA PRO A 18 -17.11 11.32 6.57
C PRO A 18 -16.00 12.34 6.28
N TRP A 19 -15.88 12.85 5.05
CA TRP A 19 -14.97 13.94 4.66
C TRP A 19 -15.56 15.34 4.82
N LYS A 20 -16.85 15.53 5.13
CA LYS A 20 -17.41 16.86 5.41
C LYS A 20 -16.74 17.59 6.58
N PRO A 21 -16.38 16.93 7.70
CA PRO A 21 -15.87 17.65 8.87
C PRO A 21 -14.38 18.02 8.79
N VAL A 22 -13.63 17.48 7.83
CA VAL A 22 -12.20 17.76 7.66
C VAL A 22 -11.99 18.29 6.25
N LYS A 23 -11.29 19.42 6.10
CA LYS A 23 -10.84 19.89 4.78
C LYS A 23 -9.87 18.87 4.19
N TRP A 24 -10.42 17.84 3.53
CA TRP A 24 -9.64 16.87 2.79
C TRP A 24 -8.98 17.62 1.63
N GLY A 25 -7.67 17.40 1.45
CA GLY A 25 -6.78 18.27 0.69
C GLY A 25 -7.32 18.76 -0.66
N ASN A 26 -6.82 19.92 -1.09
CA ASN A 26 -7.18 20.56 -2.35
C ASN A 26 -7.06 19.59 -3.52
N ALA A 27 -7.91 19.77 -4.54
CA ALA A 27 -7.79 19.04 -5.80
C ALA A 27 -6.34 19.09 -6.27
N GLN A 28 -5.72 17.92 -6.40
CA GLN A 28 -4.36 17.84 -6.90
C GLN A 28 -4.38 18.40 -8.32
N PRO A 29 -3.51 19.38 -8.66
CA PRO A 29 -3.41 19.86 -10.02
C PRO A 29 -3.10 18.65 -10.90
N LEU A 30 -3.72 18.62 -12.09
CA LEU A 30 -3.46 17.56 -13.05
C LEU A 30 -1.95 17.48 -13.27
N PRO A 31 -1.37 16.28 -13.21
CA PRO A 31 0.06 16.13 -13.43
C PRO A 31 0.45 16.68 -14.80
N ALA A 32 1.49 17.51 -14.85
CA ALA A 32 1.98 18.17 -16.05
C ALA A 32 2.81 17.24 -16.98
N PHE A 33 2.46 15.94 -17.05
CA PHE A 33 3.15 14.98 -17.90
C PHE A 33 2.27 14.53 -19.07
N SER A 34 2.17 15.36 -20.09
CA SER A 34 1.58 15.02 -21.38
C SER A 34 2.55 15.34 -22.52
N MET A 35 3.83 15.01 -22.34
CA MET A 35 4.84 15.36 -23.33
C MET A 35 5.98 14.35 -23.39
N ILE A 36 6.03 13.60 -24.47
CA ILE A 36 7.18 12.76 -24.83
C ILE A 36 8.02 13.56 -25.84
N LYS A 37 9.32 13.72 -25.55
CA LYS A 37 10.27 14.35 -26.47
C LYS A 37 10.78 13.31 -27.47
N LEU A 38 10.66 13.61 -28.75
CA LEU A 38 11.24 12.81 -29.83
C LEU A 38 12.76 13.04 -29.93
N MET A 39 13.48 12.09 -30.53
CA MET A 39 14.94 12.21 -30.74
C MET A 39 15.32 13.40 -31.65
N ASN A 40 14.38 13.88 -32.47
CA ASN A 40 14.53 15.10 -33.27
C ASN A 40 14.16 16.39 -32.50
N GLY A 41 13.95 16.31 -31.18
CA GLY A 41 13.61 17.44 -30.32
C GLY A 41 12.13 17.88 -30.34
N LYS A 42 11.30 17.31 -31.21
CA LYS A 42 9.87 17.66 -31.31
C LYS A 42 9.06 17.04 -30.16
N GLN A 43 8.09 17.78 -29.64
CA GLN A 43 7.24 17.36 -28.53
C GLN A 43 5.92 16.78 -29.06
N VAL A 44 5.48 15.64 -28.50
CA VAL A 44 4.17 15.02 -28.81
C VAL A 44 3.27 15.15 -27.60
N SER A 45 2.11 15.78 -27.77
CA SER A 45 1.13 16.03 -26.70
C SER A 45 -0.27 15.47 -26.97
N SER A 46 -0.52 14.92 -28.17
CA SER A 46 -1.79 14.26 -28.48
C SER A 46 -1.84 12.87 -27.87
N LEU A 47 -2.97 12.46 -27.28
CA LEU A 47 -3.13 11.17 -26.61
C LEU A 47 -2.81 9.96 -27.53
N PRO A 48 -3.30 9.90 -28.79
CA PRO A 48 -2.91 8.82 -29.70
C PRO A 48 -1.40 8.84 -30.00
N GLY A 49 -0.83 10.04 -30.14
CA GLY A 49 0.60 10.20 -30.37
C GLY A 49 1.46 9.76 -29.18
N LEU A 50 1.02 10.06 -27.95
CA LEU A 50 1.70 9.59 -26.74
C LEU A 50 1.70 8.06 -26.65
N TRP A 51 0.56 7.43 -26.95
CA TRP A 51 0.44 5.97 -26.94
C TRP A 51 1.35 5.32 -27.98
N SER A 52 1.27 5.75 -29.25
CA SER A 52 2.11 5.21 -30.31
C SER A 52 3.60 5.37 -30.00
N ARG A 53 4.01 6.51 -29.42
CA ARG A 53 5.42 6.75 -29.07
C ARG A 53 5.90 5.93 -27.89
N LEU A 54 5.08 5.75 -26.87
CA LEU A 54 5.40 4.86 -25.76
C LEU A 54 5.53 3.42 -26.29
N HIS A 55 4.59 3.00 -27.13
CA HIS A 55 4.63 1.66 -27.72
C HIS A 55 5.87 1.47 -28.60
N GLU A 56 6.20 2.42 -29.48
CA GLU A 56 7.45 2.38 -30.26
C GLU A 56 8.67 2.32 -29.34
N GLN A 57 8.79 3.18 -28.32
CA GLN A 57 10.02 3.23 -27.50
C GLN A 57 10.28 1.93 -26.73
N PHE A 58 9.25 1.26 -26.23
CA PHE A 58 9.40 0.07 -25.38
C PHE A 58 9.19 -1.26 -26.12
N THR A 59 8.67 -1.21 -27.35
CA THR A 59 8.37 -2.40 -28.16
C THR A 59 9.09 -2.37 -29.51
N SER A 60 9.87 -1.31 -29.82
CA SER A 60 10.80 -1.26 -30.95
C SER A 60 12.04 -2.08 -30.65
N SER A 61 11.86 -3.40 -30.65
CA SER A 61 12.96 -4.32 -30.83
C SER A 61 12.44 -5.63 -31.41
N LEU A 62 12.65 -5.73 -32.73
CA LEU A 62 12.86 -6.92 -33.55
C LEU A 62 11.66 -7.87 -33.77
N ASP A 63 11.31 -8.08 -35.05
CA ASP A 63 10.59 -9.25 -35.59
C ASP A 63 11.35 -10.58 -35.39
N THR A 64 12.37 -10.56 -34.53
CA THR A 64 13.18 -11.71 -34.18
C THR A 64 12.76 -12.05 -32.77
N THR A 65 12.17 -13.23 -32.59
CA THR A 65 12.07 -13.83 -31.26
C THR A 65 13.47 -13.76 -30.65
N PRO A 66 13.69 -12.99 -29.57
CA PRO A 66 14.99 -12.99 -28.93
C PRO A 66 15.29 -14.45 -28.61
N VAL A 67 16.45 -14.93 -29.05
CA VAL A 67 16.98 -16.19 -28.51
C VAL A 67 16.99 -15.96 -27.01
N LEU A 68 16.19 -16.75 -26.28
CA LEU A 68 16.27 -16.79 -24.83
C LEU A 68 17.69 -17.23 -24.53
N GLU A 69 18.60 -16.27 -24.35
CA GLU A 69 19.86 -16.50 -23.71
C GLU A 69 19.52 -17.24 -22.43
N GLU A 70 20.09 -18.42 -22.27
CA GLU A 70 19.94 -19.23 -21.09
C GLU A 70 20.38 -18.34 -19.93
N ILE A 71 19.41 -17.82 -19.17
CA ILE A 71 19.70 -16.92 -18.07
C ILE A 71 20.51 -17.76 -17.09
N ASP A 72 21.79 -17.43 -16.95
CA ASP A 72 22.66 -18.06 -15.98
C ASP A 72 21.90 -18.16 -14.65
N GLN A 73 21.80 -19.38 -14.13
CA GLN A 73 21.10 -19.59 -12.87
C GLN A 73 21.80 -18.77 -11.79
N ILE A 74 21.16 -17.68 -11.38
CA ILE A 74 21.64 -16.84 -10.30
C ILE A 74 21.69 -17.74 -9.06
N PRO A 75 22.82 -17.77 -8.32
CA PRO A 75 22.92 -18.61 -7.14
C PRO A 75 21.78 -18.29 -6.17
N THR A 76 21.17 -19.34 -5.61
CA THR A 76 20.12 -19.20 -4.60
C THR A 76 20.63 -18.35 -3.44
N ARG A 77 20.05 -17.16 -3.27
CA ARG A 77 20.39 -16.28 -2.15
C ARG A 77 19.90 -16.91 -0.85
N PRO A 78 20.70 -16.92 0.23
CA PRO A 78 20.23 -17.37 1.53
C PRO A 78 19.06 -16.50 2.00
N PHE A 79 17.98 -17.13 2.44
CA PHE A 79 16.88 -16.44 3.10
C PHE A 79 17.17 -16.39 4.60
N HIS A 80 17.46 -15.21 5.12
CA HIS A 80 17.73 -15.05 6.55
C HIS A 80 16.44 -15.00 7.36
N PRO A 81 16.37 -15.65 8.53
CA PRO A 81 15.25 -15.52 9.44
C PRO A 81 15.01 -14.06 9.83
N ILE A 82 13.74 -13.68 9.97
CA ILE A 82 13.34 -12.35 10.40
C ILE A 82 13.92 -12.09 11.80
N SER A 83 14.66 -11.01 11.97
CA SER A 83 15.22 -10.63 13.27
C SER A 83 14.20 -9.84 14.12
N LYS A 84 14.35 -9.88 15.45
CA LYS A 84 13.57 -9.02 16.36
C LYS A 84 13.76 -7.54 16.05
N THR A 85 14.95 -7.13 15.60
CA THR A 85 15.23 -5.73 15.24
C THR A 85 14.48 -5.28 13.99
N GLU A 86 14.27 -6.18 13.02
CA GLU A 86 13.46 -5.89 11.84
C GLU A 86 12.00 -5.73 12.21
N ILE A 87 11.48 -6.60 13.09
CA ILE A 87 10.11 -6.47 13.61
C ILE A 87 9.96 -5.13 14.34
N TYR A 88 10.90 -4.77 15.22
CA TYR A 88 10.88 -3.49 15.92
C TYR A 88 10.91 -2.30 14.94
N LYS A 89 11.78 -2.32 13.92
CA LYS A 89 11.86 -1.27 12.89
C LYS A 89 10.59 -1.21 12.04
N ALA A 90 9.96 -2.35 11.75
CA ALA A 90 8.70 -2.39 11.03
C ALA A 90 7.59 -1.77 11.89
N LEU A 91 7.50 -2.17 13.16
CA LEU A 91 6.53 -1.63 14.12
C LEU A 91 6.70 -0.12 14.30
N SER A 92 7.93 0.39 14.42
CA SER A 92 8.18 1.82 14.64
C SER A 92 7.68 2.72 13.50
N LYS A 93 7.68 2.22 12.26
CA LYS A 93 7.16 2.91 11.07
C LYS A 93 5.63 2.98 10.99
N THR A 94 4.91 2.16 11.75
CA THR A 94 3.44 2.12 11.69
C THR A 94 2.82 3.33 12.40
N LYS A 95 1.65 3.81 11.93
CA LYS A 95 0.92 4.92 12.55
C LYS A 95 -0.12 4.39 13.54
N ASN A 96 -0.14 4.92 14.77
CA ASN A 96 -1.07 4.47 15.82
C ASN A 96 -2.55 4.73 15.49
N GLY A 97 -2.85 5.65 14.57
CA GLY A 97 -4.20 6.05 14.19
C GLY A 97 -4.75 5.34 12.96
N SER A 98 -4.12 4.26 12.47
CA SER A 98 -4.73 3.46 11.40
C SER A 98 -5.92 2.68 11.94
N ALA A 99 -6.86 2.35 11.04
CA ALA A 99 -7.94 1.42 11.36
C ALA A 99 -7.35 0.05 11.77
N PRO A 100 -7.90 -0.61 12.80
CA PRO A 100 -7.51 -1.97 13.16
C PRO A 100 -8.08 -2.99 12.16
N GLY A 101 -7.53 -4.20 12.21
CA GLY A 101 -8.09 -5.35 11.51
C GLY A 101 -9.36 -5.92 12.18
N PRO A 102 -9.83 -7.09 11.72
CA PRO A 102 -10.98 -7.80 12.30
C PRO A 102 -10.80 -8.17 13.77
N ASP A 103 -9.55 -8.30 14.24
CA ASP A 103 -9.18 -8.61 15.62
C ASP A 103 -9.26 -7.40 16.57
N HIS A 104 -9.54 -6.20 16.03
CA HIS A 104 -9.57 -4.93 16.74
C HIS A 104 -8.24 -4.53 17.40
N ILE A 105 -7.14 -5.21 17.09
CA ILE A 105 -5.81 -4.89 17.62
C ILE A 105 -5.19 -3.77 16.81
N THR A 106 -4.99 -2.61 17.45
CA THR A 106 -4.29 -1.47 16.83
C THR A 106 -2.78 -1.56 16.96
N TRP A 107 -2.04 -0.83 16.11
CA TRP A 107 -0.58 -0.68 16.24
C TRP A 107 -0.13 -0.15 17.60
N ARG A 108 -0.99 0.62 18.30
CA ARG A 108 -0.69 1.09 19.65
C ARG A 108 -0.59 -0.08 20.63
N HIS A 109 -1.50 -1.04 20.55
CA HIS A 109 -1.46 -2.24 21.39
C HIS A 109 -0.24 -3.09 21.06
N LEU A 110 0.04 -3.32 19.77
CA LEU A 110 1.22 -4.09 19.34
C LEU A 110 2.53 -3.46 19.82
N LYS A 111 2.69 -2.14 19.68
CA LYS A 111 3.88 -1.43 20.20
C LYS A 111 3.98 -1.49 21.71
N PHE A 112 2.85 -1.38 22.42
CA PHE A 112 2.83 -1.51 23.87
C PHE A 112 3.30 -2.90 24.30
N LEU A 113 2.67 -3.95 23.77
CA LEU A 113 3.02 -5.34 24.04
C LEU A 113 4.47 -5.63 23.69
N TRP A 114 4.91 -5.20 22.50
CA TRP A 114 6.30 -5.35 22.08
C TRP A 114 7.26 -4.69 23.08
N ASN A 115 7.01 -3.46 23.53
CA ASN A 115 7.96 -2.76 24.39
C ASN A 115 7.93 -3.19 25.87
N HIS A 116 6.89 -3.88 26.33
CA HIS A 116 6.67 -4.15 27.77
C HIS A 116 6.57 -5.64 28.10
N HIS A 117 6.48 -6.53 27.11
CA HIS A 117 6.28 -7.96 27.33
C HIS A 117 7.25 -8.80 26.48
N ASP A 118 8.35 -9.24 27.10
CA ASP A 118 9.36 -10.07 26.44
C ASP A 118 8.80 -11.42 25.95
N CYS A 119 7.86 -12.01 26.70
CA CYS A 119 7.18 -13.24 26.29
C CYS A 119 6.43 -13.04 24.96
N PHE A 120 5.74 -11.91 24.80
CA PHE A 120 5.05 -11.56 23.56
C PHE A 120 6.04 -11.34 22.40
N GLN A 121 7.15 -10.63 22.64
CA GLN A 121 8.19 -10.47 21.62
C GLN A 121 8.73 -11.82 21.13
N CYS A 122 9.04 -12.73 22.07
CA CYS A 122 9.55 -14.06 21.75
C CYS A 122 8.52 -14.89 20.98
N GLN A 123 7.28 -14.94 21.44
CA GLN A 123 6.21 -15.69 20.78
C GLN A 123 5.91 -15.17 19.37
N LEU A 124 5.77 -13.85 19.21
CA LEU A 124 5.52 -13.25 17.89
C LEU A 124 6.68 -13.54 16.92
N HIS A 125 7.93 -13.39 17.39
CA HIS A 125 9.13 -13.66 16.60
C HIS A 125 9.22 -15.13 16.18
N GLN A 126 8.99 -16.06 17.11
CA GLN A 126 8.99 -17.51 16.82
C GLN A 126 7.87 -17.89 15.85
N SER A 127 6.66 -17.38 16.01
CA SER A 127 5.55 -17.64 15.10
C SER A 127 5.84 -17.16 13.68
N LEU A 128 6.44 -15.97 13.53
CA LEU A 128 6.82 -15.44 12.22
C LEU A 128 7.94 -16.25 11.56
N ALA A 129 8.96 -16.64 12.34
CA ALA A 129 10.04 -17.50 11.85
C ALA A 129 9.50 -18.86 11.39
N TRP A 130 8.65 -19.50 12.21
CA TRP A 130 8.03 -20.78 11.87
C TRP A 130 7.17 -20.70 10.60
N SER A 131 6.40 -19.62 10.43
CA SER A 131 5.61 -19.39 9.21
C SER A 131 6.46 -19.31 7.95
N VAL A 132 7.61 -18.62 8.03
CA VAL A 132 8.55 -18.52 6.91
C VAL A 132 9.17 -19.88 6.60
N GLU A 133 9.67 -20.59 7.62
CA GLU A 133 10.34 -21.88 7.47
C GLU A 133 9.42 -22.95 6.87
N ASN A 134 8.15 -22.96 7.25
CA ASN A 134 7.16 -23.95 6.80
C ASN A 134 6.38 -23.49 5.57
N THR A 135 6.69 -22.32 5.02
CA THR A 135 5.91 -21.68 3.93
C THR A 135 4.40 -21.61 4.24
N PHE A 136 4.07 -21.45 5.52
CA PHE A 136 2.70 -21.47 6.03
C PHE A 136 2.29 -20.09 6.51
N TRP A 137 1.17 -19.60 5.97
CA TRP A 137 0.60 -18.31 6.34
C TRP A 137 -0.81 -18.50 6.90
N PRO A 138 -1.05 -18.08 8.16
CA PRO A 138 -2.39 -18.12 8.74
C PRO A 138 -3.40 -17.37 7.87
N SER A 139 -4.63 -17.89 7.78
CA SER A 139 -5.72 -17.25 7.03
C SER A 139 -6.00 -15.83 7.50
N GLU A 140 -5.80 -15.59 8.79
CA GLU A 140 -6.02 -14.31 9.47
C GLU A 140 -5.10 -13.23 8.93
N PHE A 141 -3.88 -13.56 8.46
CA PHE A 141 -2.97 -12.58 7.87
C PHE A 141 -3.49 -12.03 6.54
N LYS A 142 -4.39 -12.77 5.89
CA LYS A 142 -5.07 -12.38 4.64
C LYS A 142 -6.46 -11.80 4.90
N ALA A 143 -6.95 -11.86 6.13
CA ALA A 143 -8.26 -11.34 6.48
C ALA A 143 -8.24 -9.80 6.45
N SER A 144 -9.12 -9.21 5.66
CA SER A 144 -9.26 -7.76 5.54
C SER A 144 -10.72 -7.35 5.52
N ILE A 145 -11.06 -6.26 6.20
CA ILE A 145 -12.38 -5.64 6.12
C ILE A 145 -12.30 -4.50 5.09
N THR A 146 -13.05 -4.64 4.00
CA THR A 146 -13.19 -3.58 3.01
C THR A 146 -14.31 -2.65 3.42
N LEU A 147 -13.96 -1.41 3.76
CA LEU A 147 -14.93 -0.34 3.99
C LEU A 147 -15.07 0.49 2.71
N VAL A 148 -16.27 0.53 2.14
CA VAL A 148 -16.58 1.41 1.00
C VAL A 148 -16.90 2.80 1.54
N ILE A 149 -15.93 3.71 1.41
CA ILE A 149 -16.09 5.13 1.78
C ILE A 149 -16.22 5.92 0.47
N PRO A 150 -17.33 6.66 0.24
CA PRO A 150 -17.46 7.44 -0.99
C PRO A 150 -16.34 8.48 -1.11
N LYS A 151 -15.95 8.83 -2.33
CA LYS A 151 -14.97 9.92 -2.52
C LYS A 151 -15.61 11.26 -2.20
N PRO A 152 -14.81 12.25 -1.75
CA PRO A 152 -15.27 13.63 -1.66
C PRO A 152 -15.95 14.08 -2.97
N ASN A 153 -17.12 14.71 -2.85
CA ASN A 153 -17.94 15.21 -3.96
C ASN A 153 -18.48 14.15 -4.94
N LYS A 154 -18.46 12.86 -4.57
CA LYS A 154 -19.19 11.82 -5.29
C LYS A 154 -20.32 11.29 -4.42
N ASP A 155 -21.51 11.19 -4.98
CA ASP A 155 -22.61 10.49 -4.32
C ASP A 155 -22.37 8.97 -4.35
N ASN A 156 -23.18 8.23 -3.60
CA ASN A 156 -23.01 6.80 -3.33
C ASN A 156 -22.64 5.98 -4.58
N TYR A 157 -21.76 4.99 -4.42
CA TYR A 157 -21.33 4.06 -5.48
C TYR A 157 -22.43 3.05 -5.89
N SER A 158 -23.70 3.37 -5.68
CA SER A 158 -24.85 2.49 -5.92
C SER A 158 -25.40 2.62 -7.34
N SER A 159 -24.60 3.09 -8.29
CA SER A 159 -24.96 3.25 -9.71
C SER A 159 -24.37 2.11 -10.54
#